data_AF-A0A966Y575-F1
#
_entry.id   AF-A0A966Y575-F1
#
_cell.length_a   1.000
_cell.length_b   1.000
_cell.length_c   1.000
_cell.angle_alpha   90.00
_cell.angle_beta   90.00
_cell.angle_gamma   90.00
#
_symmetry.space_group_name_H-M   'P 1'
#
loop_
_entity.id
_entity.type
_entity.pdbx_description
1 polymer ?
#
loop_
_entity_poly.entity_id
_entity_poly.type
_entity_poly.pdbx_seq_one_letter_code
_entity_poly.pdbx_strand_id
1 'polypeptide(L)'
;SSLILTLTKTISSDEDKTKRINVRKIASLKDLFNSSISEITLNLSSKSQLKEIQNFLDEKGDTVVNISIFENSTTSVFKLKTSRNFDRKTINILRNKDISLNIH
;
A
#
# COMPACT_ATOMS: atom_id res chain seq x y z
N SER A 1 17.98 -10.64 -2.48
CA SER A 1 17.30 -10.60 -1.17
C SER A 1 17.62 -9.27 -0.51
N SER A 2 16.65 -8.65 0.17
CA SER A 2 16.83 -7.33 0.79
C SER A 2 16.52 -7.40 2.29
N LEU A 3 17.29 -6.68 3.11
CA LEU A 3 17.24 -6.72 4.56
C LEU A 3 17.19 -5.29 5.12
N ILE A 4 16.47 -5.10 6.22
CA ILE A 4 16.51 -3.86 7.01
C ILE A 4 17.31 -4.11 8.30
N LEU A 5 18.18 -3.16 8.62
CA LEU A 5 19.06 -3.18 9.78
C LEU A 5 18.67 -2.04 10.72
N THR A 6 18.37 -2.34 11.97
CA THR A 6 18.23 -1.32 13.01
C THR A 6 19.58 -1.19 13.73
N LEU A 7 20.18 0.01 13.69
CA LEU A 7 21.51 0.26 14.21
C LEU A 7 21.46 1.13 15.47
N THR A 8 22.41 0.91 16.39
CA THR A 8 22.67 1.80 17.52
C THR A 8 24.11 2.30 17.42
N LYS A 9 24.26 3.61 17.27
CA LYS A 9 25.56 4.28 17.16
C LYS A 9 25.86 4.99 18.47
N THR A 10 27.00 4.66 19.07
CA THR A 10 27.50 5.41 20.21
C THR A 10 28.34 6.58 19.69
N ILE A 11 27.91 7.81 19.95
CA ILE A 11 28.65 9.02 19.56
C ILE A 11 29.48 9.44 20.77
N SER A 12 30.80 9.20 20.72
CA SER A 12 31.76 9.75 21.68
C SER A 12 32.47 10.95 21.08
N SER A 13 32.65 12.02 21.85
CA SER A 13 33.26 13.28 21.43
C SER A 13 34.80 13.23 21.32
N ASP A 14 35.42 12.15 21.75
CA ASP A 14 36.87 11.94 21.59
C ASP A 14 37.17 11.51 20.15
N GLU A 15 37.93 12.34 19.42
CA GLU A 15 38.37 12.10 18.04
C GLU A 15 39.17 10.79 17.88
N ASP A 16 39.79 10.29 18.95
CA ASP A 16 40.67 9.11 18.95
C ASP A 16 39.97 7.79 19.34
N LYS A 17 38.66 7.78 19.65
CA LYS A 17 37.95 6.54 20.02
C LYS A 17 37.22 5.92 18.82
N THR A 18 37.44 4.62 18.62
CA THR A 18 36.78 3.82 17.58
C THR A 18 35.26 3.96 17.65
N LYS A 19 34.66 4.49 16.58
CA LYS A 19 33.21 4.63 16.45
C LYS A 19 32.58 3.25 16.25
N ARG A 20 31.98 2.69 17.29
CA ARG A 20 31.25 1.41 17.22
C ARG A 20 29.82 1.61 16.76
N ILE A 21 29.39 0.80 15.78
CA ILE A 21 28.01 0.72 15.32
C ILE A 21 27.54 -0.71 15.58
N ASN A 22 26.54 -0.87 16.45
CA ASN A 22 25.99 -2.17 16.79
C ASN A 22 24.68 -2.40 16.02
N VAL A 23 24.51 -3.60 15.47
CA VAL A 23 23.25 -4.03 14.87
C VAL A 23 22.33 -4.54 15.96
N ARG A 24 21.21 -3.85 16.18
CA ARG A 24 20.20 -4.22 17.18
C ARG A 24 19.20 -5.24 16.66
N LYS A 25 18.83 -5.15 15.38
CA LYS A 25 17.86 -6.05 14.74
C LYS A 25 18.15 -6.17 13.24
N ILE A 26 17.93 -7.37 12.71
CA ILE A 26 17.93 -7.67 11.27
C ILE A 26 16.55 -8.25 10.93
N ALA A 27 15.91 -7.73 9.89
CA ALA A 27 14.66 -8.29 9.38
C ALA A 27 14.65 -8.31 7.85
N SER A 28 13.93 -9.27 7.27
CA SER A 28 13.67 -9.30 5.83
C SER A 28 12.77 -8.13 5.44
N LEU A 29 13.09 -7.44 4.35
CA LEU A 29 12.21 -6.40 3.81
C LEU A 29 10.86 -6.99 3.38
N LYS A 30 10.86 -8.24 2.90
CA LYS A 30 9.67 -8.91 2.36
C LYS A 30 8.55 -9.03 3.40
N ASP A 31 8.92 -9.30 4.64
CA ASP A 31 7.97 -9.55 5.72
C ASP A 31 7.25 -8.25 6.15
N LEU A 32 7.85 -7.08 5.92
CA LEU A 32 7.24 -5.77 6.19
C LEU A 32 6.21 -5.36 5.13
N PHE A 33 6.34 -5.84 3.90
CA PHE A 33 5.40 -5.53 2.82
C PHE A 33 4.25 -6.53 2.70
N ASN A 34 4.35 -7.70 3.33
CA ASN A 34 3.35 -8.76 3.25
C ASN A 34 2.12 -8.56 4.14
N SER A 35 1.90 -7.36 4.70
CA SER A 35 0.67 -7.06 5.41
C SER A 35 -0.54 -7.23 4.48
N SER A 36 -1.49 -8.07 4.86
CA SER A 36 -2.76 -8.26 4.14
C SER A 36 -3.52 -6.95 4.02
N ILE A 37 -4.14 -6.70 2.88
CA ILE A 37 -4.98 -5.53 2.65
C ILE A 37 -6.42 -5.91 3.00
N SER A 38 -6.92 -5.38 4.13
CA SER A 38 -8.27 -5.62 4.62
C SER A 38 -9.31 -4.88 3.80
N GLU A 39 -9.09 -3.58 3.57
CA GLU A 39 -10.08 -2.72 2.93
C GLU A 39 -9.41 -1.66 2.06
N ILE A 40 -10.01 -1.41 0.89
CA ILE A 40 -9.53 -0.42 -0.07
C ILE A 40 -10.69 0.43 -0.59
N THR A 41 -10.45 1.73 -0.71
CA THR A 41 -11.37 2.68 -1.33
C THR A 41 -10.75 3.23 -2.61
N LEU A 42 -11.38 2.93 -3.75
CA LEU A 42 -11.02 3.42 -5.09
C LEU A 42 -11.76 4.74 -5.32
N ASN A 43 -11.04 5.83 -5.51
CA ASN A 43 -11.64 7.13 -5.83
C ASN A 43 -11.57 7.34 -7.35
N LEU A 44 -12.73 7.32 -8.00
CA LEU A 44 -12.85 7.46 -9.44
C LEU A 44 -13.26 8.89 -9.80
N SER A 45 -12.56 9.45 -10.78
CA SER A 45 -12.82 10.78 -11.34
C SER A 45 -13.60 10.73 -12.65
N SER A 46 -13.67 9.57 -13.32
CA SER A 46 -14.35 9.44 -14.61
C SER A 46 -14.96 8.05 -14.85
N LYS A 47 -15.92 7.99 -15.77
CA LYS A 47 -16.52 6.71 -16.22
C LYS A 47 -15.54 5.82 -17.00
N SER A 48 -14.46 6.38 -17.58
CA SER A 48 -13.46 5.57 -18.27
C SER A 48 -12.63 4.75 -17.28
N GLN A 49 -12.28 5.33 -16.12
CA GLN A 49 -11.58 4.62 -15.06
C GLN A 49 -12.40 3.43 -14.53
N LEU A 50 -13.74 3.53 -14.54
CA LEU A 50 -14.61 2.41 -14.16
C LEU A 50 -14.40 1.18 -15.04
N LYS A 51 -14.25 1.37 -16.36
CA LYS A 51 -13.97 0.26 -17.30
C LYS A 51 -12.58 -0.32 -17.06
N GLU A 52 -11.61 0.51 -16.70
CA GLU A 52 -10.26 0.04 -16.43
C GLU A 52 -10.16 -0.78 -15.16
N ILE A 53 -10.87 -0.39 -14.09
CA ILE A 53 -10.88 -1.15 -12.84
C ILE A 53 -11.62 -2.47 -12.96
N GLN A 54 -12.54 -2.60 -13.91
CA GLN A 54 -13.35 -3.81 -14.09
C GLN A 54 -12.47 -5.07 -14.22
N ASN A 55 -11.40 -4.99 -15.00
CA ASN A 55 -10.45 -6.10 -15.19
C ASN A 55 -9.73 -6.52 -13.91
N PHE A 56 -9.63 -5.63 -12.91
CA PHE A 56 -9.01 -5.90 -11.61
C PHE A 56 -10.02 -6.36 -10.56
N LEU A 57 -11.32 -6.36 -10.88
CA LEU A 57 -12.41 -6.76 -10.00
C LEU A 57 -12.98 -8.14 -10.34
N ASP A 58 -12.34 -8.92 -11.21
CA ASP A 58 -12.83 -10.25 -11.59
C ASP A 58 -12.38 -11.35 -10.60
N GLU A 59 -11.21 -11.19 -9.97
CA GLU A 59 -10.67 -12.17 -9.03
C GLU A 59 -11.27 -12.05 -7.63
N LYS A 60 -11.71 -13.19 -7.07
CA LYS A 60 -12.14 -13.29 -5.68
C LYS A 60 -10.92 -13.29 -4.75
N GLY A 61 -11.04 -12.62 -3.62
CA GLY A 61 -10.03 -12.56 -2.57
C GLY A 61 -10.63 -12.04 -1.27
N ASP A 62 -9.79 -11.62 -0.33
CA ASP A 62 -10.22 -11.28 1.03
C ASP A 62 -10.40 -9.77 1.28
N THR A 63 -10.04 -8.93 0.30
CA THR A 63 -10.10 -7.46 0.46
C THR A 63 -11.50 -6.92 0.21
N VAL A 64 -12.00 -6.09 1.13
CA VAL A 64 -13.23 -5.31 0.95
C VAL A 64 -12.96 -4.11 0.05
N VAL A 65 -13.76 -3.92 -0.99
CA VAL A 65 -13.58 -2.83 -1.95
C VAL A 65 -14.75 -1.86 -1.89
N ASN A 66 -14.41 -0.59 -1.66
CA ASN A 66 -15.31 0.54 -1.79
C ASN A 66 -14.93 1.35 -3.04
N ILE A 67 -15.92 1.85 -3.75
CA ILE A 67 -15.75 2.72 -4.91
C ILE A 67 -16.38 4.06 -4.56
N SER A 68 -15.57 5.11 -4.46
CA SER A 68 -16.04 6.48 -4.31
C SER A 68 -16.06 7.17 -5.68
N ILE A 69 -17.12 7.90 -5.94
CA ILE A 69 -17.29 8.71 -7.15
C ILE A 69 -17.63 10.12 -6.69
N PHE A 70 -16.82 11.08 -7.12
CA PHE A 70 -17.07 12.49 -6.85
C PHE A 70 -17.72 13.14 -8.08
N GLU A 71 -18.98 13.55 -7.95
CA GLU A 71 -19.73 14.22 -9.02
C GLU A 71 -20.56 15.36 -8.41
N ASN A 72 -20.58 16.52 -9.07
CA ASN A 72 -21.38 17.69 -8.69
C ASN A 72 -21.24 18.09 -7.20
N SER A 73 -20.02 18.13 -6.66
CA SER A 73 -19.70 18.43 -5.25
C SER A 73 -20.18 17.41 -4.21
N THR A 74 -20.68 16.26 -4.65
CA THR A 74 -21.12 15.16 -3.79
C THR A 74 -20.24 13.94 -3.98
N THR A 75 -19.96 13.23 -2.89
CA THR A 75 -19.22 11.95 -2.94
C THR A 75 -20.20 10.82 -2.70
N SER A 76 -20.36 9.94 -3.69
CA SER A 76 -21.13 8.70 -3.53
C SER A 76 -20.16 7.54 -3.30
N VAL A 77 -20.40 6.73 -2.26
CA VAL A 77 -19.56 5.59 -1.91
C VAL A 77 -20.36 4.29 -2.05
N PHE A 78 -19.83 3.37 -2.85
CA PHE A 78 -20.44 2.08 -3.14
C PHE A 78 -19.55 0.96 -2.62
N LYS A 79 -20.10 0.09 -1.77
CA LYS A 79 -19.41 -1.10 -1.28
C LYS A 79 -19.75 -2.30 -2.17
N LEU A 80 -18.72 -3.00 -2.66
CA LEU A 80 -18.95 -4.25 -3.39
C LEU A 80 -19.44 -5.34 -2.43
N LYS A 81 -20.45 -6.11 -2.86
CA LYS A 81 -21.04 -7.19 -2.05
C LYS A 81 -20.05 -8.30 -1.72
N THR A 82 -19.11 -8.54 -2.63
CA THR A 82 -18.17 -9.66 -2.56
C THR A 82 -16.75 -9.12 -2.55
N SER A 83 -15.92 -9.67 -1.68
CA SER A 83 -14.51 -9.34 -1.56
C SER A 83 -13.73 -9.70 -2.84
N ARG A 84 -12.61 -9.01 -3.05
CA ARG A 84 -11.78 -9.10 -4.26
C ARG A 84 -10.32 -9.29 -3.91
N ASN A 85 -9.57 -9.82 -4.86
CA ASN A 85 -8.13 -9.94 -4.73
C ASN A 85 -7.46 -8.59 -5.01
N PHE A 86 -6.86 -7.97 -4.00
CA PHE A 86 -6.09 -6.74 -4.14
C PHE A 86 -4.69 -6.91 -3.58
N ASP A 87 -3.73 -7.11 -4.49
CA ASP A 87 -2.32 -7.14 -4.17
C ASP A 87 -1.67 -5.76 -4.28
N ARG A 88 -0.50 -5.59 -3.63
CA ARG A 88 0.34 -4.40 -3.82
C ARG A 88 0.74 -4.16 -5.28
N LYS A 89 0.83 -5.22 -6.09
CA LYS A 89 1.04 -5.11 -7.54
C LYS A 89 -0.13 -4.39 -8.22
N THR A 90 -1.35 -4.84 -7.95
CA THR A 90 -2.58 -4.23 -8.46
C THR A 90 -2.70 -2.77 -8.04
N ILE A 91 -2.41 -2.46 -6.77
CA ILE A 91 -2.40 -1.08 -6.27
C ILE A 91 -1.41 -0.21 -7.04
N ASN A 92 -0.18 -0.70 -7.28
CA ASN A 92 0.81 0.06 -8.04
C ASN A 92 0.38 0.30 -9.49
N ILE A 93 -0.23 -0.70 -10.13
CA ILE A 93 -0.77 -0.56 -11.49
C ILE A 93 -1.89 0.50 -11.52
N LEU A 94 -2.78 0.49 -10.54
CA LEU A 94 -3.87 1.46 -10.43
C LEU A 94 -3.35 2.88 -10.17
N ARG A 95 -2.33 3.04 -9.32
CA ARG A 95 -1.67 4.34 -9.11
C ARG A 95 -1.02 4.88 -10.38
N ASN A 96 -0.39 4.02 -11.16
CA ASN A 96 0.21 4.40 -12.44
C ASN A 96 -0.82 4.80 -13.51
N LYS A 97 -2.09 4.47 -13.31
CA LYS A 97 -3.24 4.84 -14.16
C LYS A 97 -3.97 6.08 -13.65
N ASP A 98 -3.36 6.85 -12.75
CA ASP A 98 -3.94 8.04 -12.11
C ASP A 98 -5.27 7.76 -11.36
N ILE A 99 -5.43 6.55 -10.83
CA ILE A 99 -6.55 6.21 -9.96
C ILE A 99 -6.11 6.40 -8.51
N SER A 100 -6.84 7.25 -7.79
CA SER A 100 -6.61 7.53 -6.37
C SER A 100 -7.16 6.38 -5.52
N LEU A 101 -6.40 5.97 -4.50
CA LEU A 101 -6.71 4.78 -3.69
C LEU A 101 -6.35 5.06 -2.23
N ASN A 102 -7.25 4.69 -1.31
CA ASN A 102 -6.99 4.70 0.13
C ASN A 102 -7.05 3.27 0.68
N ILE A 103 -6.01 2.86 1.41
CA ILE A 103 -5.89 1.53 2.02
C ILE A 103 -6.13 1.67 3.51
N HIS A 104 -6.98 0.81 4.09
CA HIS A 104 -7.31 0.76 5.51
C HIS A 104 -6.89 -0.58 6.14
#